data_AF-A0A9P6RBM5-F1
#
_entry.id   AF-A0A9P6RBM5-F1
#
_cell.length_a   1.000
_cell.length_b   1.000
_cell.length_c   1.000
_cell.angle_alpha   90.00
_cell.angle_beta   90.00
_cell.angle_gamma   90.00
#
_symmetry.space_group_name_H-M   'P 1'
#
loop_
_entity.id
_entity.type
_entity.pdbx_description
1 polymer ?
#
loop_
_entity_poly.entity_id
_entity_poly.type
_entity_poly.pdbx_seq_one_letter_code
_entity_poly.pdbx_strand_id
1 'polypeptide(L)'
;MASPPVPFAFASAAASASNANADAVAAAEANAIGTGGLERCLELLKPGTSDESKLIGLTLMSDLVQEAQDLDTLTRFMDSMDFEFLDRMMHIDESSVPKDAGVDAAAIRSISVDIMTCFSTHWELLVRKEFKDRVPTLLSLLSSKDETDNSAKVLKIMLRISAYPQVSMVLTNASYQSTIITYLLDTMDREDEAHGDAALICKRTCLIIQEGFKQNASAVLKITKDFLPVVMTQLSTPFADLTEKHTPAILRLLTDSIAYLPESYMQQHIKECSAETKVWTNKLKSGLIQLLSTRQAPATRDNCFKLIGILLQKVGPEWIFPNVGSPSAAHPKKKKASPASLVSSMKSTTLSLSDVETDKKFAALVVHLTCVEVRVLMDQLADDLSFSGNNTKSQQVFVTEDEAKQTTVRREQVLPLAYEILEVAIGYLVRVSESEESLEKGLFDATGVLKIQESLEGAFSAILDYLKDLQESGDVTPATLAANMIYLASLRILSVWLMEDDSLHAQAASLVPPLGAVIRYCKSKSSQKSLLRLLEPIMERFQELSLD
;
A
#
# COMPACT_ATOMS: atom_id res chain seq x y z
N MET A 1 0.99 4.92 -51.33
CA MET A 1 2.39 5.03 -51.80
C MET A 1 3.18 5.65 -50.67
N ALA A 2 3.85 4.80 -49.90
CA ALA A 2 4.66 5.20 -48.76
C ALA A 2 6.06 5.55 -49.25
N SER A 3 6.53 6.76 -48.94
CA SER A 3 7.93 7.12 -49.13
C SER A 3 8.81 6.32 -48.17
N PRO A 4 10.00 5.87 -48.59
CA PRO A 4 10.91 5.12 -47.73
C PRO A 4 11.50 6.04 -46.63
N PRO A 5 11.96 5.47 -45.50
CA PRO A 5 12.61 6.24 -44.45
C PRO A 5 13.96 6.77 -44.98
N VAL A 6 14.22 8.06 -44.75
CA VAL A 6 15.47 8.73 -45.13
C VAL A 6 16.62 8.17 -44.28
N PRO A 7 17.80 7.85 -44.83
CA PRO A 7 18.94 7.36 -44.06
C PRO A 7 19.48 8.44 -43.11
N PHE A 8 19.67 8.10 -41.84
CA PHE A 8 20.08 8.99 -40.75
C PHE A 8 21.53 9.50 -40.90
N ALA A 9 21.74 10.82 -40.74
CA ALA A 9 23.04 11.50 -40.66
C ALA A 9 23.67 11.50 -39.24
N PHE A 10 22.96 10.94 -38.27
CA PHE A 10 23.23 11.04 -36.82
C PHE A 10 24.62 10.54 -36.38
N ALA A 11 25.14 9.45 -36.96
CA ALA A 11 26.46 8.93 -36.57
C ALA A 11 27.64 9.67 -37.15
N SER A 12 27.47 10.32 -38.31
CA SER A 12 28.53 11.19 -38.82
C SER A 12 28.74 12.36 -37.85
N ALA A 13 27.66 12.86 -37.22
CA ALA A 13 27.71 13.91 -36.22
C ALA A 13 28.44 13.47 -34.94
N ALA A 14 28.07 12.31 -34.38
CA ALA A 14 28.66 11.75 -33.18
C ALA A 14 30.15 11.39 -33.36
N ALA A 15 30.51 10.81 -34.52
CA ALA A 15 31.91 10.52 -34.87
C ALA A 15 32.75 11.80 -35.06
N SER A 16 32.13 12.88 -35.56
CA SER A 16 32.81 14.17 -35.76
C SER A 16 33.07 14.90 -34.45
N ALA A 17 32.21 14.73 -33.44
CA ALA A 17 32.42 15.29 -32.10
C ALA A 17 33.53 14.55 -31.31
N SER A 18 33.77 13.27 -31.61
CA SER A 18 34.80 12.43 -30.98
C SER A 18 36.22 12.61 -31.52
N ASN A 19 36.41 13.28 -32.66
CA ASN A 19 37.73 13.39 -33.31
C ASN A 19 38.39 14.75 -33.02
N ALA A 20 39.15 14.81 -31.91
CA ALA A 20 40.36 15.62 -31.64
C ALA A 20 40.41 17.12 -32.05
N ASN A 21 39.31 17.74 -32.45
CA ASN A 21 39.23 19.16 -32.81
C ASN A 21 38.12 19.89 -32.05
N ALA A 22 37.30 19.17 -31.28
CA ALA A 22 36.30 19.75 -30.37
C ALA A 22 36.96 20.46 -29.18
N ASP A 23 38.03 19.92 -28.60
CA ASP A 23 38.73 20.54 -27.48
C ASP A 23 39.43 21.86 -27.85
N ALA A 24 39.91 21.98 -29.10
CA ALA A 24 40.56 23.22 -29.58
C ALA A 24 39.54 24.31 -29.94
N VAL A 25 38.34 23.93 -30.40
CA VAL A 25 37.23 24.86 -30.69
C VAL A 25 36.49 25.24 -29.40
N ALA A 26 36.27 24.30 -28.49
CA ALA A 26 35.70 24.53 -27.17
C ALA A 26 36.61 25.40 -26.28
N ALA A 27 37.93 25.19 -26.31
CA ALA A 27 38.87 26.05 -25.57
C ALA A 27 39.01 27.46 -26.16
N ALA A 28 38.78 27.63 -27.47
CA ALA A 28 38.75 28.95 -28.11
C ALA A 28 37.42 29.69 -27.85
N GLU A 29 36.30 28.96 -27.67
CA GLU A 29 34.97 29.52 -27.45
C GLU A 29 34.59 29.70 -25.96
N ALA A 30 35.23 28.97 -25.05
CA ALA A 30 35.10 29.15 -23.60
C ALA A 30 35.56 30.55 -23.11
N ASN A 31 36.34 31.28 -23.92
CA ASN A 31 36.75 32.66 -23.62
C ASN A 31 35.68 33.73 -23.97
N ALA A 32 34.51 33.31 -24.49
CA ALA A 32 33.41 34.20 -24.89
C ALA A 32 32.13 34.03 -24.04
N ILE A 33 32.27 33.60 -22.79
CA ILE A 33 31.16 33.43 -21.84
C ILE A 33 30.77 34.80 -21.26
N GLY A 34 30.05 35.57 -22.06
CA GLY A 34 29.37 36.79 -21.63
C GLY A 34 28.16 37.01 -22.52
N THR A 35 26.95 36.66 -22.04
CA THR A 35 25.64 36.99 -22.66
C THR A 35 25.47 36.72 -24.17
N GLY A 36 26.36 35.94 -24.78
CA GLY A 36 26.31 35.56 -26.21
C GLY A 36 26.45 34.06 -26.43
N GLY A 37 26.94 33.30 -25.45
CA GLY A 37 26.98 31.84 -25.48
C GLY A 37 25.59 31.21 -25.35
N LEU A 38 24.72 31.80 -24.54
CA LEU A 38 23.33 31.35 -24.38
C LEU A 38 22.54 31.54 -25.67
N GLU A 39 22.57 32.75 -26.25
CA GLU A 39 21.85 33.11 -27.48
C GLU A 39 22.29 32.22 -28.65
N ARG A 40 23.59 31.96 -28.77
CA ARG A 40 24.14 31.04 -29.78
C ARG A 40 23.69 29.60 -29.55
N CYS A 41 23.67 29.12 -28.31
CA CYS A 41 23.19 27.79 -27.98
C CYS A 41 21.69 27.65 -28.31
N LEU A 42 20.86 28.65 -27.97
CA LEU A 42 19.43 28.69 -28.29
C LEU A 42 19.18 28.66 -29.80
N GLU A 43 19.99 29.34 -30.61
CA GLU A 43 19.86 29.31 -32.07
C GLU A 43 20.12 27.92 -32.66
N LEU A 44 21.07 27.17 -32.11
CA LEU A 44 21.41 25.82 -32.57
C LEU A 44 20.29 24.80 -32.27
N LEU A 45 19.51 25.01 -31.21
CA LEU A 45 18.45 24.09 -30.76
C LEU A 45 17.10 24.26 -31.47
N LYS A 46 16.93 25.33 -32.26
CA LYS A 46 15.66 25.67 -32.90
C LYS A 46 15.16 24.61 -33.88
N PRO A 47 13.83 24.45 -34.01
CA PRO A 47 13.25 23.66 -35.10
C PRO A 47 13.73 24.15 -36.46
N GLY A 48 14.28 23.25 -37.27
CA GLY A 48 14.81 23.55 -38.63
C GLY A 48 16.33 23.64 -38.74
N THR A 49 17.08 23.59 -37.63
CA THR A 49 18.55 23.36 -37.68
C THR A 49 18.86 21.88 -37.94
N SER A 50 20.08 21.59 -38.39
CA SER A 50 20.51 20.20 -38.62
C SER A 50 20.68 19.44 -37.31
N ASP A 51 20.50 18.11 -37.33
CA ASP A 51 20.63 17.26 -36.14
C ASP A 51 22.05 17.34 -35.52
N GLU A 52 23.08 17.52 -36.35
CA GLU A 52 24.46 17.80 -35.91
C GLU A 52 24.55 19.09 -35.08
N SER A 53 23.90 20.16 -35.59
CA SER A 53 23.92 21.48 -34.96
C SER A 53 23.18 21.44 -33.62
N LYS A 54 22.05 20.72 -33.56
CA LYS A 54 21.30 20.51 -32.33
C LYS A 54 22.12 19.74 -31.30
N LEU A 55 22.85 18.70 -31.70
CA LEU A 55 23.69 17.93 -30.78
C LEU A 55 24.80 18.81 -30.16
N ILE A 56 25.46 19.64 -30.98
CA ILE A 56 26.43 20.64 -30.49
C ILE A 56 25.73 21.61 -29.52
N GLY A 57 24.54 22.08 -29.87
CA GLY A 57 23.71 22.90 -28.99
C GLY A 57 23.42 22.23 -27.65
N LEU A 58 23.13 20.93 -27.62
CA LEU A 58 22.83 20.17 -26.40
C LEU A 58 24.06 19.99 -25.50
N THR A 59 25.25 19.78 -26.09
CA THR A 59 26.49 19.74 -25.31
C THR A 59 26.75 21.09 -24.64
N LEU A 60 26.61 22.19 -25.38
CA LEU A 60 26.73 23.55 -24.84
C LEU A 60 25.66 23.83 -23.77
N MET A 61 24.44 23.35 -23.97
CA MET A 61 23.36 23.49 -23.00
C MET A 61 23.69 22.77 -21.70
N SER A 62 24.28 21.57 -21.75
CA SER A 62 24.69 20.83 -20.54
C SER A 62 25.64 21.64 -19.67
N ASP A 63 26.65 22.29 -20.28
CA ASP A 63 27.61 23.12 -19.55
C ASP A 63 26.93 24.37 -18.96
N LEU A 64 26.10 25.05 -19.75
CA LEU A 64 25.39 26.26 -19.32
C LEU A 64 24.36 25.98 -18.20
N VAL A 65 23.68 24.83 -18.25
CA VAL A 65 22.70 24.43 -17.24
C VAL A 65 23.36 23.96 -15.95
N GLN A 66 24.59 23.45 -15.99
CA GLN A 66 25.37 23.19 -14.77
C GLN A 66 25.75 24.48 -14.05
N GLU A 67 26.06 25.55 -14.79
CA GLU A 67 26.43 26.85 -14.23
C GLU A 67 25.20 27.68 -13.77
N ALA A 68 24.08 27.59 -14.50
CA ALA A 68 22.87 28.37 -14.27
C ALA A 68 21.62 27.47 -14.27
N GLN A 69 21.20 27.04 -13.07
CA GLN A 69 19.94 26.31 -12.85
C GLN A 69 18.75 27.25 -12.59
N ASP A 70 18.83 28.50 -13.06
CA ASP A 70 17.76 29.47 -12.87
C ASP A 70 16.60 29.22 -13.83
N LEU A 71 15.41 29.65 -13.41
CA LEU A 71 14.17 29.42 -14.14
C LEU A 71 14.13 30.16 -15.49
N ASP A 72 14.75 31.35 -15.61
CA ASP A 72 14.71 32.15 -16.84
C ASP A 72 15.50 31.45 -17.95
N THR A 73 16.73 31.05 -17.64
CA THR A 73 17.61 30.31 -18.56
C THR A 73 16.94 29.00 -19.04
N LEU A 74 16.40 28.21 -18.13
CA LEU A 74 15.73 26.95 -18.47
C LEU A 74 14.44 27.17 -19.28
N THR A 75 13.69 28.23 -19.00
CA THR A 75 12.51 28.60 -19.78
C THR A 75 12.89 28.93 -21.22
N ARG A 76 13.95 29.73 -21.42
CA ARG A 76 14.45 30.09 -22.75
C ARG A 76 14.92 28.86 -23.54
N PHE A 77 15.62 27.94 -22.89
CA PHE A 77 16.01 26.66 -23.50
C PHE A 77 14.80 25.85 -23.91
N MET A 78 13.81 25.73 -23.03
CA MET A 78 12.58 25.00 -23.30
C MET A 78 11.80 25.61 -24.48
N ASP A 79 11.76 26.94 -24.60
CA ASP A 79 11.11 27.65 -25.71
C ASP A 79 11.81 27.46 -27.06
N SER A 80 13.12 27.26 -27.04
CA SER A 80 13.93 27.09 -28.26
C SER A 80 14.11 25.63 -28.66
N MET A 81 13.77 24.68 -27.79
CA MET A 81 14.02 23.26 -27.97
C MET A 81 13.13 22.65 -29.07
N ASP A 82 13.76 21.94 -30.01
CA ASP A 82 13.06 21.03 -30.91
C ASP A 82 12.70 19.73 -30.18
N PHE A 83 11.49 19.66 -29.62
CA PHE A 83 11.01 18.48 -28.91
C PHE A 83 10.78 17.27 -29.82
N GLU A 84 10.57 17.44 -31.12
CA GLU A 84 10.48 16.29 -32.04
C GLU A 84 11.86 15.64 -32.21
N PHE A 85 12.93 16.45 -32.23
CA PHE A 85 14.29 15.95 -32.18
C PHE A 85 14.57 15.20 -30.86
N LEU A 86 14.17 15.76 -29.71
CA LEU A 86 14.33 15.11 -28.41
C LEU A 86 13.56 13.77 -28.33
N ASP A 87 12.34 13.72 -28.86
CA ASP A 87 11.54 12.49 -28.94
C ASP A 87 12.23 11.42 -29.79
N ARG A 88 12.84 11.80 -30.93
CA ARG A 88 13.64 10.88 -31.76
C ARG A 88 14.86 10.34 -31.02
N MET A 89 15.53 11.16 -30.22
CA MET A 89 16.69 10.71 -29.43
C MET A 89 16.29 9.71 -28.34
N MET A 90 15.15 9.91 -27.67
CA MET A 90 14.67 8.96 -26.64
C MET A 90 14.29 7.59 -27.23
N HIS A 91 13.79 7.54 -28.46
CA HIS A 91 13.37 6.30 -29.13
C HIS A 91 14.42 5.72 -30.09
N ILE A 92 15.66 6.22 -30.07
CA ILE A 92 16.67 5.78 -31.04
C ILE A 92 16.95 4.28 -30.87
N ASP A 93 16.89 3.50 -31.95
CA ASP A 93 17.23 2.08 -31.96
C ASP A 93 18.73 1.86 -32.13
N GLU A 94 19.27 0.78 -31.58
CA GLU A 94 20.69 0.41 -31.75
C GLU A 94 21.09 0.27 -33.23
N SER A 95 20.20 -0.27 -34.06
CA SER A 95 20.42 -0.42 -35.50
C SER A 95 20.49 0.91 -36.26
N SER A 96 19.96 1.98 -35.66
CA SER A 96 19.92 3.33 -36.24
C SER A 96 21.19 4.13 -35.92
N VAL A 97 22.08 3.59 -35.09
CA VAL A 97 23.37 4.19 -34.76
C VAL A 97 24.48 3.51 -35.57
N PRO A 98 25.05 4.20 -36.58
CA PRO A 98 26.16 3.61 -37.32
C PRO A 98 27.35 3.24 -36.43
N LYS A 99 27.97 2.10 -36.77
CA LYS A 99 29.00 1.44 -35.95
C LYS A 99 30.26 2.28 -35.69
N ASP A 100 30.50 3.27 -36.55
CA ASP A 100 31.67 4.15 -36.49
C ASP A 100 31.40 5.47 -35.73
N ALA A 101 30.22 5.61 -35.11
CA ALA A 101 29.77 6.83 -34.41
C ALA A 101 30.55 7.16 -33.13
N GLY A 102 31.22 6.18 -32.51
CA GLY A 102 31.87 6.33 -31.21
C GLY A 102 30.92 6.51 -30.01
N VAL A 103 29.60 6.51 -30.24
CA VAL A 103 28.54 6.64 -29.24
C VAL A 103 27.48 5.59 -29.53
N ASP A 104 26.92 4.96 -28.49
CA ASP A 104 25.84 3.99 -28.63
C ASP A 104 24.45 4.63 -28.42
N ALA A 105 23.40 3.86 -28.73
CA ALA A 105 22.02 4.31 -28.55
C ALA A 105 21.70 4.62 -27.08
N ALA A 106 22.31 3.91 -26.12
CA ALA A 106 22.05 4.08 -24.69
C ALA A 106 22.55 5.43 -24.18
N ALA A 107 23.73 5.87 -24.63
CA ALA A 107 24.30 7.18 -24.32
C ALA A 107 23.44 8.33 -24.90
N ILE A 108 22.95 8.18 -26.13
CA ILE A 108 22.05 9.17 -26.77
C ILE A 108 20.73 9.31 -25.99
N ARG A 109 20.16 8.18 -25.55
CA ARG A 109 18.98 8.19 -24.66
C ARG A 109 19.29 8.85 -23.33
N SER A 110 20.45 8.60 -22.72
CA SER A 110 20.84 9.24 -21.45
C SER A 110 20.91 10.76 -21.58
N ILE A 111 21.52 11.29 -22.64
CA ILE A 111 21.58 12.75 -22.88
C ILE A 111 20.16 13.34 -22.89
N SER A 112 19.22 12.66 -23.56
CA SER A 112 17.82 13.10 -23.63
C SER A 112 17.15 13.11 -22.26
N VAL A 113 17.38 12.06 -21.45
CA VAL A 113 16.87 11.96 -20.09
C VAL A 113 17.50 13.01 -19.17
N ASP A 114 18.79 13.32 -19.36
CA ASP A 114 19.50 14.36 -18.60
C ASP A 114 18.90 15.75 -18.85
N ILE A 115 18.61 16.08 -20.12
CA ILE A 115 17.92 17.33 -20.49
C ILE A 115 16.53 17.40 -19.83
N MET A 116 15.75 16.32 -19.89
CA MET A 116 14.44 16.27 -19.22
C MET A 116 14.57 16.36 -17.69
N THR A 117 15.65 15.82 -17.12
CA THR A 117 15.98 15.94 -15.70
C THR A 117 16.23 17.40 -15.34
N CYS A 118 16.96 18.16 -16.16
CA CYS A 118 17.16 19.59 -15.98
C CYS A 118 15.85 20.36 -15.98
N PHE A 119 14.96 20.12 -16.96
CA PHE A 119 13.65 20.79 -17.02
C PHE A 119 12.73 20.43 -15.86
N SER A 120 12.92 19.27 -15.22
CA SER A 120 12.07 18.87 -14.08
C SER A 120 12.39 19.56 -12.76
N THR A 121 13.44 20.38 -12.69
CA THR A 121 13.88 21.07 -11.46
C THR A 121 12.89 22.11 -10.95
N HIS A 122 12.15 22.76 -11.85
CA HIS A 122 11.16 23.81 -11.53
C HIS A 122 9.75 23.38 -11.94
N TRP A 123 8.77 23.57 -11.06
CA TRP A 123 7.40 23.11 -11.30
C TRP A 123 6.70 23.89 -12.41
N GLU A 124 7.10 25.14 -12.65
CA GLU A 124 6.63 26.01 -13.73
C GLU A 124 6.91 25.41 -15.12
N LEU A 125 7.96 24.60 -15.25
CA LEU A 125 8.28 23.90 -16.50
C LEU A 125 7.52 22.58 -16.60
N LEU A 126 7.28 21.89 -15.47
CA LEU A 126 6.49 20.66 -15.44
C LEU A 126 5.03 20.87 -15.86
N VAL A 127 4.45 22.06 -15.63
CA VAL A 127 3.06 22.34 -16.03
C VAL A 127 2.88 22.51 -17.53
N ARG A 128 3.97 22.79 -18.26
CA ARG A 128 3.97 23.04 -19.69
C ARG A 128 3.62 21.78 -20.49
N LYS A 129 2.95 21.98 -21.63
CA LYS A 129 2.46 20.89 -22.49
C LYS A 129 3.63 20.07 -23.05
N GLU A 130 4.69 20.77 -23.42
CA GLU A 130 5.90 20.21 -24.01
C GLU A 130 6.55 19.18 -23.07
N PHE A 131 6.53 19.42 -21.75
CA PHE A 131 7.00 18.44 -20.76
C PHE A 131 5.97 17.32 -20.53
N LYS A 132 4.70 17.68 -20.31
CA LYS A 132 3.63 16.71 -19.99
C LYS A 132 3.45 15.65 -21.07
N ASP A 133 3.50 16.05 -22.34
CA ASP A 133 3.35 15.14 -23.48
C ASP A 133 4.45 14.06 -23.53
N ARG A 134 5.58 14.27 -22.83
CA ARG A 134 6.76 13.38 -22.82
C ARG A 134 6.82 12.46 -21.62
N VAL A 135 5.95 12.66 -20.61
CA VAL A 135 5.83 11.75 -19.46
C VAL A 135 5.61 10.28 -19.88
N PRO A 136 4.71 9.96 -20.85
CA PRO A 136 4.58 8.59 -21.35
C PRO A 136 5.89 8.01 -21.91
N THR A 137 6.61 8.81 -22.71
CA THR A 137 7.87 8.40 -23.32
C THR A 137 8.94 8.15 -22.27
N LEU A 138 9.10 9.06 -21.30
CA LEU A 138 10.03 8.88 -20.19
C LEU A 138 9.75 7.59 -19.42
N LEU A 139 8.49 7.32 -19.09
CA LEU A 139 8.10 6.09 -18.40
C LEU A 139 8.37 4.83 -19.24
N SER A 140 8.25 4.91 -20.57
CA SER A 140 8.58 3.77 -21.45
C SER A 140 10.06 3.38 -21.46
N LEU A 141 10.94 4.26 -20.97
CA LEU A 141 12.37 4.00 -20.83
C LEU A 141 12.72 3.21 -19.56
N LEU A 142 11.77 3.02 -18.63
CA LEU A 142 12.00 2.22 -17.43
C LEU A 142 12.31 0.77 -17.81
N SER A 143 13.43 0.25 -17.32
CA SER A 143 13.87 -1.11 -17.60
C SER A 143 14.50 -1.78 -16.39
N SER A 144 14.03 -2.99 -16.08
CA SER A 144 14.67 -3.86 -15.09
C SER A 144 15.99 -4.45 -15.57
N LYS A 145 16.50 -4.07 -16.74
CA LYS A 145 17.84 -4.44 -17.23
C LYS A 145 18.66 -3.21 -17.62
N ASP A 146 18.27 -2.06 -17.11
CA ASP A 146 19.00 -0.83 -17.36
C ASP A 146 20.41 -0.93 -16.75
N GLU A 147 21.41 -0.93 -17.62
CA GLU A 147 22.83 -0.82 -17.23
C GLU A 147 23.25 0.66 -17.12
N THR A 148 22.38 1.58 -17.54
CA THR A 148 22.56 3.01 -17.38
C THR A 148 21.80 3.52 -16.14
N ASP A 149 22.00 4.79 -15.80
CA ASP A 149 21.27 5.47 -14.71
C ASP A 149 19.92 6.06 -15.18
N ASN A 150 19.45 5.69 -16.38
CA ASN A 150 18.27 6.32 -16.99
C ASN A 150 16.99 6.04 -16.20
N SER A 151 16.78 4.81 -15.75
CA SER A 151 15.61 4.43 -14.96
C SER A 151 15.56 5.21 -13.64
N ALA A 152 16.70 5.37 -12.97
CA ALA A 152 16.79 6.15 -11.74
C ALA A 152 16.48 7.64 -12.01
N LYS A 153 17.05 8.24 -13.06
CA LYS A 153 16.75 9.62 -13.47
C LYS A 153 15.28 9.82 -13.82
N VAL A 154 14.68 8.91 -14.57
CA VAL A 154 13.23 8.94 -14.91
C VAL A 154 12.39 8.88 -13.64
N LEU A 155 12.70 7.99 -12.69
CA LEU A 155 11.97 7.91 -11.43
C LEU A 155 12.15 9.18 -10.58
N LYS A 156 13.35 9.78 -10.57
CA LYS A 156 13.58 11.08 -9.93
C LYS A 156 12.75 12.20 -10.57
N ILE A 157 12.57 12.21 -11.90
CA ILE A 157 11.63 13.11 -12.57
C ILE A 157 10.20 12.88 -12.07
N MET A 158 9.75 11.62 -12.03
CA MET A 158 8.40 11.29 -11.54
C MET A 158 8.21 11.67 -10.06
N LEU A 159 9.24 11.53 -9.23
CA LEU A 159 9.21 12.01 -7.85
C LEU A 159 9.05 13.53 -7.77
N ARG A 160 9.72 14.30 -8.63
CA ARG A 160 9.53 15.75 -8.72
C ARG A 160 8.10 16.09 -9.14
N ILE A 161 7.56 15.43 -10.16
CA ILE A 161 6.14 15.57 -10.56
C ILE A 161 5.20 15.28 -9.37
N SER A 162 5.46 14.21 -8.62
CA SER A 162 4.63 13.84 -7.47
C SER A 162 4.65 14.87 -6.32
N ALA A 163 5.69 15.71 -6.25
CA ALA A 163 5.88 16.69 -5.18
C ALA A 163 5.08 17.99 -5.39
N TYR A 164 4.66 18.28 -6.63
CA TYR A 164 4.02 19.55 -6.98
C TYR A 164 2.53 19.36 -7.32
N PRO A 165 1.60 19.92 -6.51
CA PRO A 165 0.15 19.74 -6.70
C PRO A 165 -0.39 20.14 -8.09
N GLN A 166 0.26 21.08 -8.76
CA GLN A 166 -0.13 21.61 -10.07
C GLN A 166 0.02 20.58 -11.19
N VAL A 167 0.84 19.54 -10.99
CA VAL A 167 1.15 18.52 -12.00
C VAL A 167 0.95 17.09 -11.52
N SER A 168 1.00 16.86 -10.20
CA SER A 168 1.04 15.52 -9.60
C SER A 168 -0.13 14.60 -10.00
N MET A 169 -1.32 15.16 -10.30
CA MET A 169 -2.47 14.41 -10.78
C MET A 169 -2.19 13.60 -12.06
N VAL A 170 -1.21 14.00 -12.89
CA VAL A 170 -0.80 13.26 -14.09
C VAL A 170 -0.37 11.82 -13.77
N LEU A 171 0.22 11.62 -12.58
CA LEU A 171 0.69 10.30 -12.13
C LEU A 171 -0.47 9.36 -11.75
N THR A 172 -1.69 9.86 -11.57
CA THR A 172 -2.85 9.00 -11.31
C THR A 172 -3.33 8.25 -12.55
N ASN A 173 -2.73 8.51 -13.72
CA ASN A 173 -3.01 7.76 -14.94
C ASN A 173 -2.64 6.28 -14.76
N ALA A 174 -3.60 5.40 -15.07
CA ALA A 174 -3.46 3.97 -14.89
C ALA A 174 -2.32 3.35 -15.70
N SER A 175 -2.04 3.82 -16.93
CA SER A 175 -0.96 3.27 -17.75
C SER A 175 0.42 3.62 -17.18
N TYR A 176 0.57 4.82 -16.60
CA TYR A 176 1.81 5.24 -15.97
C TYR A 176 2.09 4.41 -14.73
N GLN A 177 1.08 4.23 -13.89
CA GLN A 177 1.19 3.42 -12.68
C GLN A 177 1.44 1.96 -13.00
N SER A 178 0.83 1.45 -14.08
CA SER A 178 1.12 0.12 -14.59
C SER A 178 2.61 -0.05 -14.88
N THR A 179 3.22 0.87 -15.63
CA THR A 179 4.65 0.79 -15.96
C THR A 179 5.53 0.86 -14.71
N ILE A 180 5.21 1.75 -13.76
CA ILE A 180 5.97 1.90 -12.51
C ILE A 180 5.86 0.65 -11.63
N ILE A 181 4.66 0.05 -11.52
CA ILE A 181 4.45 -1.18 -10.75
C ILE A 181 5.16 -2.36 -11.41
N THR A 182 5.11 -2.49 -12.74
CA THR A 182 5.88 -3.51 -13.45
C THR A 182 7.37 -3.38 -13.15
N TYR A 183 7.92 -2.17 -13.26
CA TYR A 183 9.32 -1.92 -12.88
C TYR A 183 9.59 -2.30 -11.43
N LEU A 184 8.71 -1.90 -10.50
CA LEU A 184 8.85 -2.19 -9.08
C LEU A 184 8.88 -3.69 -8.80
N LEU A 185 7.97 -4.46 -9.42
CA LEU A 185 7.90 -5.92 -9.28
C LEU A 185 9.15 -6.60 -9.86
N ASP A 186 9.60 -6.16 -11.04
CA ASP A 186 10.77 -6.74 -11.72
C ASP A 186 12.09 -6.44 -10.99
N THR A 187 12.14 -5.40 -10.15
CA THR A 187 13.36 -4.93 -9.46
C THR A 187 13.39 -5.25 -7.97
N MET A 188 12.47 -6.06 -7.46
CA MET A 188 12.38 -6.39 -6.02
C MET A 188 13.66 -6.98 -5.42
N ASP A 189 14.53 -7.60 -6.22
CA ASP A 189 15.81 -8.13 -5.75
C ASP A 189 16.95 -7.09 -5.63
N ARG A 190 16.76 -5.87 -6.14
CA ARG A 190 17.86 -4.89 -6.31
C ARG A 190 18.11 -4.02 -5.09
N GLU A 191 17.07 -3.74 -4.30
CA GLU A 191 17.10 -2.85 -3.13
C GLU A 191 17.89 -1.53 -3.35
N ASP A 192 17.88 -1.01 -4.58
CA ASP A 192 18.58 0.22 -4.97
C ASP A 192 17.71 1.47 -4.78
N GLU A 193 18.31 2.65 -4.94
CA GLU A 193 17.60 3.94 -4.82
C GLU A 193 16.44 4.02 -5.81
N ALA A 194 16.62 3.52 -7.03
CA ALA A 194 15.59 3.51 -8.06
C ALA A 194 14.37 2.66 -7.66
N HIS A 195 14.58 1.46 -7.11
CA HIS A 195 13.51 0.64 -6.56
C HIS A 195 12.76 1.38 -5.43
N GLY A 196 13.51 2.03 -4.53
CA GLY A 196 12.95 2.85 -3.46
C GLY A 196 12.11 4.03 -3.99
N ASP A 197 12.59 4.71 -5.02
CA ASP A 197 11.90 5.82 -5.67
C ASP A 197 10.59 5.36 -6.33
N ALA A 198 10.60 4.22 -7.03
CA ALA A 198 9.39 3.61 -7.60
C ALA A 198 8.34 3.31 -6.53
N ALA A 199 8.73 2.71 -5.41
CA ALA A 199 7.83 2.44 -4.30
C ALA A 199 7.25 3.73 -3.69
N LEU A 200 8.09 4.77 -3.57
CA LEU A 200 7.67 6.08 -3.06
C LEU A 200 6.68 6.77 -4.00
N ILE A 201 6.85 6.65 -5.32
CA ILE A 201 5.90 7.20 -6.30
C ILE A 201 4.52 6.54 -6.17
N CYS A 202 4.45 5.21 -6.06
CA CYS A 202 3.18 4.50 -5.85
C CYS A 202 2.46 5.00 -4.58
N LYS A 203 3.21 5.11 -3.48
CA LYS A 203 2.69 5.63 -2.20
C LYS A 203 2.21 7.09 -2.32
N ARG A 204 3.01 7.96 -2.94
CA ARG A 204 2.64 9.37 -3.15
C ARG A 204 1.42 9.50 -4.05
N THR A 205 1.25 8.63 -5.05
CA THR A 205 0.08 8.64 -5.93
C THR A 205 -1.20 8.37 -5.14
N CYS A 206 -1.19 7.45 -4.18
CA CYS A 206 -2.32 7.22 -3.29
C CYS A 206 -2.63 8.45 -2.41
N LEU A 207 -1.59 9.14 -1.91
CA LEU A 207 -1.74 10.39 -1.14
C LEU A 207 -2.28 11.56 -2.01
N ILE A 208 -1.86 11.65 -3.28
CA ILE A 208 -2.36 12.63 -4.24
C ILE A 208 -3.86 12.43 -4.46
N ILE A 209 -4.31 11.18 -4.61
CA ILE A 209 -5.73 10.82 -4.70
C ILE A 209 -6.44 11.22 -3.41
N GLN A 210 -5.87 10.91 -2.25
CA GLN A 210 -6.45 11.26 -0.95
C GLN A 210 -6.69 12.76 -0.82
N GLU A 211 -5.69 13.57 -1.16
CA GLU A 211 -5.78 15.03 -1.04
C GLU A 211 -6.69 15.64 -2.10
N GLY A 212 -6.59 15.18 -3.36
CA GLY A 212 -7.48 15.61 -4.44
C GLY A 212 -8.94 15.28 -4.15
N PHE A 213 -9.23 14.13 -3.54
CA PHE A 213 -10.59 13.70 -3.24
C PHE A 213 -11.26 14.61 -2.19
N LYS A 214 -10.50 15.14 -1.22
CA LYS A 214 -11.01 16.13 -0.25
C LYS A 214 -11.41 17.43 -0.94
N GLN A 215 -10.72 17.82 -2.00
CA GLN A 215 -10.95 19.07 -2.72
C GLN A 215 -12.07 18.94 -3.76
N ASN A 216 -12.07 17.86 -4.55
CA ASN A 216 -13.08 17.60 -5.58
C ASN A 216 -13.23 16.10 -5.87
N ALA A 217 -14.03 15.43 -5.04
CA ALA A 217 -14.31 14.00 -5.17
C ALA A 217 -14.76 13.59 -6.59
N SER A 218 -15.71 14.33 -7.17
CA SER A 218 -16.30 14.00 -8.49
C SER A 218 -15.28 14.01 -9.63
N ALA A 219 -14.38 15.00 -9.65
CA ALA A 219 -13.34 15.10 -10.66
C ALA A 219 -12.30 13.98 -10.49
N VAL A 220 -11.88 13.71 -9.25
CA VAL A 220 -10.91 12.66 -8.95
C VAL A 220 -11.42 11.30 -9.39
N LEU A 221 -12.63 10.91 -9.00
CA LEU A 221 -13.22 9.62 -9.41
C LEU A 221 -13.26 9.42 -10.92
N LYS A 222 -13.57 10.49 -11.67
CA LYS A 222 -13.56 10.45 -13.13
C LYS A 222 -12.14 10.24 -13.69
N ILE A 223 -11.15 10.94 -13.14
CA ILE A 223 -9.75 10.86 -13.59
C ILE A 223 -9.14 9.51 -13.23
N THR A 224 -9.47 8.98 -12.06
CA THR A 224 -8.85 7.77 -11.49
C THR A 224 -9.70 6.52 -11.67
N LYS A 225 -10.69 6.55 -12.57
CA LYS A 225 -11.61 5.44 -12.84
C LYS A 225 -10.85 4.12 -13.09
N ASP A 226 -9.81 4.17 -13.91
CA ASP A 226 -9.05 2.96 -14.29
C ASP A 226 -7.83 2.72 -13.38
N PHE A 227 -7.49 3.66 -12.49
CA PHE A 227 -6.31 3.58 -11.62
C PHE A 227 -6.41 2.37 -10.68
N LEU A 228 -7.48 2.30 -9.88
CA LEU A 228 -7.59 1.28 -8.83
C LEU A 228 -7.64 -0.14 -9.42
N PRO A 229 -8.43 -0.45 -10.46
CA PRO A 229 -8.47 -1.80 -11.05
C PRO A 229 -7.11 -2.25 -11.58
N VAL A 230 -6.38 -1.36 -12.25
CA VAL A 230 -5.08 -1.68 -12.86
C VAL A 230 -4.04 -1.96 -11.77
N VAL A 231 -3.88 -1.03 -10.82
CA VAL A 231 -2.93 -1.16 -9.70
C VAL A 231 -3.22 -2.41 -8.88
N MET A 232 -4.48 -2.61 -8.48
CA MET A 232 -4.86 -3.73 -7.62
C MET A 232 -4.75 -5.08 -8.34
N THR A 233 -5.06 -5.15 -9.64
CA THR A 233 -4.93 -6.40 -10.40
C THR A 233 -3.46 -6.79 -10.58
N GLN A 234 -2.58 -5.82 -10.85
CA GLN A 234 -1.15 -6.08 -11.02
C GLN A 234 -0.47 -6.49 -9.73
N LEU A 235 -0.84 -5.91 -8.59
CA LEU A 235 -0.27 -6.29 -7.30
C LEU A 235 -0.86 -7.61 -6.76
N SER A 236 -2.18 -7.83 -6.93
CA SER A 236 -2.85 -9.03 -6.41
C SER A 236 -2.53 -10.29 -7.19
N THR A 237 -2.16 -10.18 -8.47
CA THR A 237 -1.86 -11.35 -9.32
C THR A 237 -0.63 -12.14 -8.84
N PRO A 238 0.57 -11.54 -8.72
CA PRO A 238 1.74 -12.24 -8.18
C PRO A 238 1.56 -12.58 -6.69
N PHE A 239 0.81 -11.78 -5.93
CA PHE A 239 0.49 -12.09 -4.53
C PHE A 239 -0.30 -13.41 -4.35
N ALA A 240 -1.10 -13.79 -5.36
CA ALA A 240 -1.84 -15.05 -5.34
C ALA A 240 -1.01 -16.25 -5.84
N ASP A 241 0.18 -16.03 -6.39
CA ASP A 241 1.05 -17.07 -6.93
C ASP A 241 1.87 -17.73 -5.82
N LEU A 242 1.72 -19.05 -5.68
CA LEU A 242 2.42 -19.89 -4.71
C LEU A 242 3.94 -19.91 -4.91
N THR A 243 4.41 -19.58 -6.10
CA THR A 243 5.84 -19.59 -6.46
C THR A 243 6.52 -18.24 -6.27
N GLU A 244 5.74 -17.21 -5.91
CA GLU A 244 6.25 -15.85 -5.76
C GLU A 244 7.11 -15.72 -4.49
N LYS A 245 8.41 -15.51 -4.70
CA LYS A 245 9.39 -15.36 -3.62
C LYS A 245 9.24 -14.04 -2.86
N HIS A 246 8.71 -13.01 -3.52
CA HIS A 246 8.59 -11.66 -2.97
C HIS A 246 7.23 -11.38 -2.32
N THR A 247 6.45 -12.43 -2.04
CA THR A 247 5.11 -12.33 -1.45
C THR A 247 5.04 -11.38 -0.23
N PRO A 248 5.98 -11.38 0.74
CA PRO A 248 5.94 -10.44 1.86
C PRO A 248 6.13 -8.96 1.46
N ALA A 249 6.96 -8.68 0.46
CA ALA A 249 7.18 -7.32 -0.04
C ALA A 249 5.93 -6.81 -0.78
N ILE A 250 5.33 -7.67 -1.62
CA ILE A 250 4.07 -7.38 -2.33
C ILE A 250 2.93 -7.14 -1.33
N LEU A 251 2.84 -7.94 -0.26
CA LEU A 251 1.87 -7.74 0.83
C LEU A 251 2.00 -6.34 1.45
N ARG A 252 3.23 -5.90 1.74
CA ARG A 252 3.47 -4.56 2.29
C ARG A 252 3.04 -3.47 1.32
N LEU A 253 3.38 -3.60 0.02
CA LEU A 253 2.97 -2.65 -1.01
C LEU A 253 1.45 -2.57 -1.15
N LEU A 254 0.75 -3.70 -1.15
CA LEU A 254 -0.73 -3.76 -1.14
C LEU A 254 -1.31 -3.06 0.09
N THR A 255 -0.78 -3.39 1.27
CA THR A 255 -1.24 -2.83 2.54
C THR A 255 -1.08 -1.31 2.56
N ASP A 256 0.10 -0.81 2.19
CA ASP A 256 0.38 0.62 2.16
C ASP A 256 -0.46 1.34 1.10
N SER A 257 -0.61 0.77 -0.10
CA SER A 257 -1.39 1.39 -1.17
C SER A 257 -2.85 1.60 -0.77
N ILE A 258 -3.48 0.60 -0.14
CA ILE A 258 -4.89 0.70 0.28
C ILE A 258 -5.04 1.60 1.52
N ALA A 259 -4.06 1.58 2.44
CA ALA A 259 -4.12 2.36 3.68
C ALA A 259 -4.29 3.87 3.43
N TYR A 260 -3.64 4.41 2.39
CA TYR A 260 -3.69 5.84 2.09
C TYR A 260 -4.95 6.27 1.32
N LEU A 261 -5.72 5.33 0.76
CA LEU A 261 -6.92 5.68 0.00
C LEU A 261 -8.10 6.04 0.93
N PRO A 262 -8.83 7.16 0.65
CA PRO A 262 -10.02 7.51 1.42
C PRO A 262 -11.06 6.37 1.41
N GLU A 263 -11.77 6.18 2.52
CA GLU A 263 -12.81 5.15 2.61
C GLU A 263 -13.95 5.43 1.63
N SER A 264 -14.43 6.66 1.58
CA SER A 264 -15.47 7.10 0.64
C SER A 264 -15.05 6.97 -0.82
N TYR A 265 -13.77 7.18 -1.13
CA TYR A 265 -13.22 6.92 -2.46
C TYR A 265 -13.29 5.44 -2.82
N MET A 266 -12.82 4.56 -1.93
CA MET A 266 -12.86 3.11 -2.12
C MET A 266 -14.30 2.62 -2.29
N GLN A 267 -15.21 3.01 -1.39
CA GLN A 267 -16.61 2.59 -1.44
C GLN A 267 -17.30 3.00 -2.75
N GLN A 268 -17.05 4.22 -3.22
CA GLN A 268 -17.61 4.68 -4.48
C GLN A 268 -17.01 3.93 -5.69
N HIS A 269 -15.69 3.73 -5.70
CA HIS A 269 -15.02 3.01 -6.77
C HIS A 269 -15.49 1.54 -6.85
N ILE A 270 -15.59 0.87 -5.70
CA ILE A 270 -16.10 -0.50 -5.59
C ILE A 270 -17.52 -0.63 -6.15
N LYS A 271 -18.37 0.39 -5.91
CA LYS A 271 -19.72 0.44 -6.45
C LYS A 271 -19.75 0.59 -7.98
N GLU A 272 -18.83 1.36 -8.54
CA GLU A 272 -18.74 1.64 -9.99
C GLU A 272 -18.03 0.51 -10.76
N CYS A 273 -17.07 -0.19 -10.14
CA CYS A 273 -16.22 -1.24 -10.72
C CYS A 273 -16.34 -2.56 -9.96
N SER A 274 -17.57 -3.02 -9.70
CA SER A 274 -17.84 -4.17 -8.83
C SER A 274 -17.26 -5.48 -9.36
N ALA A 275 -17.24 -5.67 -10.68
CA ALA A 275 -16.74 -6.89 -11.31
C ALA A 275 -15.22 -7.01 -11.17
N GLU A 276 -14.49 -5.96 -11.51
CA GLU A 276 -13.04 -5.86 -11.38
C GLU A 276 -12.62 -5.93 -9.91
N THR A 277 -13.40 -5.29 -9.03
CA THR A 277 -13.21 -5.38 -7.58
C THR A 277 -13.25 -6.82 -7.10
N LYS A 278 -14.25 -7.60 -7.52
CA LYS A 278 -14.36 -9.01 -7.16
C LYS A 278 -13.13 -9.81 -7.61
N VAL A 279 -12.58 -9.52 -8.79
CA VAL A 279 -11.41 -10.24 -9.32
C VAL A 279 -10.16 -10.05 -8.43
N TRP A 280 -9.76 -8.80 -8.16
CA TRP A 280 -8.54 -8.58 -7.38
C TRP A 280 -8.73 -8.93 -5.90
N THR A 281 -9.91 -8.69 -5.32
CA THR A 281 -10.20 -9.09 -3.93
C THR A 281 -10.17 -10.60 -3.73
N ASN A 282 -10.61 -11.40 -4.72
CA ASN A 282 -10.50 -12.86 -4.68
C ASN A 282 -9.04 -13.35 -4.78
N LYS A 283 -8.22 -12.68 -5.60
CA LYS A 283 -6.77 -12.93 -5.64
C LYS A 283 -6.12 -12.63 -4.28
N LEU A 284 -6.51 -11.54 -3.62
CA LEU A 284 -6.05 -11.22 -2.26
C LEU A 284 -6.46 -12.28 -1.25
N LYS A 285 -7.71 -12.78 -1.29
CA LYS A 285 -8.13 -13.92 -0.45
C LYS A 285 -7.22 -15.13 -0.68
N SER A 286 -6.95 -15.47 -1.94
CA SER A 286 -6.09 -16.60 -2.28
C SER A 286 -4.69 -16.46 -1.66
N GLY A 287 -4.01 -15.34 -1.87
CA GLY A 287 -2.69 -15.08 -1.29
C GLY A 287 -2.70 -15.04 0.25
N LEU A 288 -3.74 -14.46 0.85
CA LEU A 288 -3.89 -14.45 2.31
C LEU A 288 -4.13 -15.85 2.88
N ILE A 289 -4.93 -16.70 2.25
CA ILE A 289 -5.11 -18.10 2.66
C ILE A 289 -3.76 -18.81 2.66
N GLN A 290 -2.94 -18.61 1.62
CA GLN A 290 -1.62 -19.25 1.51
C GLN A 290 -0.69 -18.82 2.65
N LEU A 291 -0.60 -17.51 2.91
CA LEU A 291 0.23 -16.97 3.98
C LEU A 291 -0.26 -17.39 5.36
N LEU A 292 -1.56 -17.27 5.63
CA LEU A 292 -2.14 -17.57 6.94
C LEU A 292 -2.16 -19.08 7.25
N SER A 293 -2.21 -19.93 6.22
CA SER A 293 -2.18 -21.39 6.41
C SER A 293 -0.76 -21.94 6.63
N THR A 294 0.27 -21.10 6.48
CA THR A 294 1.67 -21.49 6.62
C THR A 294 2.34 -20.77 7.77
N ARG A 295 3.46 -21.31 8.27
CA ARG A 295 4.20 -20.65 9.35
C ARG A 295 4.92 -19.43 8.77
N GLN A 296 4.51 -18.25 9.21
CA GLN A 296 5.08 -16.97 8.77
C GLN A 296 5.95 -16.33 9.84
N ALA A 297 6.86 -15.46 9.41
CA ALA A 297 7.53 -14.54 10.31
C ALA A 297 6.50 -13.58 10.96
N PRO A 298 6.70 -13.14 12.22
CA PRO A 298 5.74 -12.26 12.91
C PRO A 298 5.37 -11.02 12.12
N ALA A 299 6.35 -10.33 11.51
CA ALA A 299 6.10 -9.13 10.71
C ALA A 299 5.19 -9.39 9.48
N THR A 300 5.37 -10.52 8.79
CA THR A 300 4.51 -10.90 7.64
C THR A 300 3.10 -11.17 8.13
N ARG A 301 2.95 -11.91 9.22
CA ARG A 301 1.65 -12.22 9.83
C ARG A 301 0.91 -10.95 10.27
N ASP A 302 1.60 -10.01 10.91
CA ASP A 302 1.02 -8.75 11.35
C ASP A 302 0.55 -7.91 10.15
N ASN A 303 1.32 -7.91 9.04
CA ASN A 303 0.89 -7.27 7.80
C ASN A 303 -0.34 -7.97 7.17
N CYS A 304 -0.51 -9.29 7.30
CA CYS A 304 -1.74 -9.96 6.86
C CYS A 304 -2.95 -9.43 7.64
N PHE A 305 -2.86 -9.34 8.97
CA PHE A 305 -3.94 -8.79 9.80
C PHE A 305 -4.21 -7.32 9.49
N LYS A 306 -3.17 -6.52 9.24
CA LYS A 306 -3.30 -5.13 8.81
C LYS A 306 -4.03 -5.00 7.48
N LEU A 307 -3.67 -5.80 6.48
CA LEU A 307 -4.38 -5.81 5.20
C LEU A 307 -5.85 -6.23 5.38
N ILE A 308 -6.11 -7.27 6.17
CA ILE A 308 -7.48 -7.75 6.44
C ILE A 308 -8.31 -6.65 7.11
N GLY A 309 -7.81 -6.02 8.18
CA GLY A 309 -8.51 -4.95 8.87
C GLY A 309 -8.80 -3.75 7.96
N ILE A 310 -7.82 -3.31 7.17
CA ILE A 310 -8.03 -2.23 6.19
C ILE A 310 -9.09 -2.63 5.16
N LEU A 311 -9.07 -3.86 4.64
CA LEU A 311 -10.06 -4.32 3.66
C LEU A 311 -11.46 -4.43 4.28
N LEU A 312 -11.59 -4.81 5.55
CA LEU A 312 -12.87 -4.78 6.26
C LEU A 312 -13.44 -3.37 6.33
N GLN A 313 -12.63 -2.35 6.63
CA GLN A 313 -13.05 -0.95 6.67
C GLN A 313 -13.42 -0.41 5.28
N LYS A 314 -12.62 -0.73 4.25
CA LYS A 314 -12.73 -0.10 2.92
C LYS A 314 -13.67 -0.83 1.96
N VAL A 315 -13.71 -2.17 2.03
CA VAL A 315 -14.53 -3.04 1.16
C VAL A 315 -15.81 -3.49 1.87
N GLY A 316 -15.76 -3.64 3.19
CA GLY A 316 -16.88 -4.05 4.01
C GLY A 316 -16.79 -5.51 4.47
N PRO A 317 -17.60 -5.88 5.49
CA PRO A 317 -17.58 -7.20 6.11
C PRO A 317 -17.99 -8.33 5.15
N GLU A 318 -18.77 -7.99 4.13
CA GLU A 318 -19.24 -8.87 3.05
C GLU A 318 -18.11 -9.53 2.26
N TRP A 319 -16.92 -8.92 2.29
CA TRP A 319 -15.73 -9.52 1.69
C TRP A 319 -15.31 -10.79 2.43
N ILE A 320 -15.34 -10.83 3.77
CA ILE A 320 -15.01 -12.04 4.54
C ILE A 320 -16.25 -12.93 4.71
N PHE A 321 -17.39 -12.31 5.00
CA PHE A 321 -18.64 -12.96 5.34
C PHE A 321 -19.75 -12.54 4.36
N PRO A 322 -19.89 -13.21 3.21
CA PRO A 322 -20.89 -12.86 2.21
C PRO A 322 -22.32 -12.93 2.76
N ASN A 323 -23.18 -12.03 2.28
CA ASN A 323 -24.58 -11.92 2.68
C ASN A 323 -25.34 -13.22 2.46
N VAL A 324 -26.09 -13.60 3.50
CA VAL A 324 -27.05 -14.70 3.50
C VAL A 324 -28.10 -14.44 2.41
N GLY A 325 -28.11 -15.24 1.34
CA GLY A 325 -29.08 -15.13 0.24
C GLY A 325 -28.56 -14.53 -1.08
N SER A 326 -27.27 -14.22 -1.20
CA SER A 326 -26.66 -13.91 -2.52
C SER A 326 -26.79 -15.13 -3.47
N PRO A 327 -27.11 -14.95 -4.77
CA PRO A 327 -27.38 -16.04 -5.73
C PRO A 327 -26.22 -17.01 -6.00
N SER A 328 -25.08 -16.87 -5.32
CA SER A 328 -23.98 -17.85 -5.33
C SER A 328 -24.19 -19.05 -4.39
N ALA A 329 -25.23 -19.05 -3.53
CA ALA A 329 -25.51 -20.11 -2.56
C ALA A 329 -26.31 -21.30 -3.13
N ALA A 330 -26.01 -21.73 -4.36
CA ALA A 330 -26.51 -23.01 -4.87
C ALA A 330 -25.65 -24.14 -4.27
N HIS A 331 -26.10 -24.71 -3.16
CA HIS A 331 -25.47 -25.87 -2.51
C HIS A 331 -25.20 -27.02 -3.50
N PRO A 332 -23.94 -27.48 -3.68
CA PRO A 332 -23.69 -28.76 -4.33
C PRO A 332 -24.07 -29.89 -3.36
N LYS A 333 -24.89 -30.84 -3.84
CA LYS A 333 -25.33 -32.03 -3.08
C LYS A 333 -24.14 -32.77 -2.47
N LYS A 334 -24.12 -32.90 -1.13
CA LYS A 334 -23.09 -33.60 -0.33
C LYS A 334 -22.76 -34.99 -0.90
N LYS A 335 -21.55 -35.17 -1.45
CA LYS A 335 -20.87 -36.48 -1.52
C LYS A 335 -19.85 -36.55 -0.38
N LYS A 336 -19.97 -37.55 0.50
CA LYS A 336 -19.06 -37.80 1.62
C LYS A 336 -17.63 -38.02 1.09
N ALA A 337 -16.72 -37.08 1.34
CA ALA A 337 -15.29 -37.27 1.13
C ALA A 337 -14.64 -37.69 2.46
N SER A 338 -13.74 -38.69 2.42
CA SER A 338 -13.07 -39.23 3.59
C SER A 338 -11.86 -38.38 4.01
N PRO A 339 -11.40 -38.46 5.28
CA PRO A 339 -10.28 -37.69 5.81
C PRO A 339 -8.96 -37.89 5.05
N ALA A 340 -8.78 -39.05 4.41
CA ALA A 340 -7.60 -39.38 3.60
C ALA A 340 -7.55 -38.63 2.26
N SER A 341 -8.69 -38.12 1.75
CA SER A 341 -8.73 -37.34 0.51
C SER A 341 -8.33 -35.87 0.69
N LEU A 342 -8.37 -35.35 1.92
CA LEU A 342 -8.02 -33.95 2.24
C LEU A 342 -6.51 -33.72 2.20
N VAL A 343 -5.71 -34.70 2.63
CA VAL A 343 -4.23 -34.59 2.65
C VAL A 343 -3.63 -34.87 1.27
N SER A 344 -4.27 -35.69 0.44
CA SER A 344 -3.85 -35.85 -0.97
C SER A 344 -4.25 -34.67 -1.85
N SER A 345 -5.33 -33.95 -1.51
CA SER A 345 -5.77 -32.75 -2.25
C SER A 345 -4.87 -31.53 -2.05
N MET A 346 -4.02 -31.50 -1.01
CA MET A 346 -3.01 -30.44 -0.80
C MET A 346 -1.80 -30.58 -1.73
N LYS A 347 -1.61 -31.73 -2.40
CA LYS A 347 -0.45 -32.00 -3.29
C LYS A 347 -0.78 -31.91 -4.78
N SER A 348 -2.02 -31.56 -5.14
CA SER A 348 -2.46 -31.42 -6.52
C SER A 348 -2.60 -29.94 -6.89
N THR A 349 -1.74 -29.47 -7.79
CA THR A 349 -1.57 -28.07 -8.22
C THR A 349 -2.75 -27.50 -9.02
N THR A 350 -3.87 -28.21 -9.19
CA THR A 350 -5.00 -27.73 -10.00
C THR A 350 -6.34 -28.35 -9.57
N LEU A 351 -6.86 -27.93 -8.41
CA LEU A 351 -8.27 -28.07 -8.06
C LEU A 351 -8.77 -26.69 -7.63
N SER A 352 -9.45 -25.99 -8.54
CA SER A 352 -10.14 -24.74 -8.21
C SER A 352 -11.26 -25.08 -7.21
N LEU A 353 -11.05 -24.78 -5.93
CA LEU A 353 -12.13 -24.75 -4.96
C LEU A 353 -13.23 -23.84 -5.50
N SER A 354 -14.49 -24.19 -5.23
CA SER A 354 -15.57 -23.25 -5.51
C SER A 354 -15.36 -21.95 -4.71
N ASP A 355 -15.83 -20.81 -5.22
CA ASP A 355 -15.75 -19.53 -4.52
C ASP A 355 -16.30 -19.66 -3.08
N VAL A 356 -17.39 -20.40 -2.90
CA VAL A 356 -18.03 -20.66 -1.60
C VAL A 356 -17.14 -21.45 -0.63
N GLU A 357 -16.45 -22.50 -1.10
CA GLU A 357 -15.53 -23.26 -0.26
C GLU A 357 -14.30 -22.44 0.12
N THR A 358 -13.85 -21.57 -0.79
CA THR A 358 -12.76 -20.63 -0.53
C THR A 358 -13.16 -19.62 0.53
N ASP A 359 -14.36 -19.04 0.42
CA ASP A 359 -14.92 -18.11 1.39
C ASP A 359 -15.08 -18.75 2.77
N LYS A 360 -15.65 -19.97 2.83
CA LYS A 360 -15.80 -20.71 4.10
C LYS A 360 -14.45 -20.96 4.77
N LYS A 361 -13.44 -21.42 4.01
CA LYS A 361 -12.10 -21.67 4.54
C LYS A 361 -11.43 -20.39 5.00
N PHE A 362 -11.54 -19.32 4.20
CA PHE A 362 -10.93 -18.03 4.52
C PHE A 362 -11.50 -17.43 5.79
N ALA A 363 -12.83 -17.33 5.89
CA ALA A 363 -13.50 -16.77 7.05
C ALA A 363 -13.17 -17.55 8.33
N ALA A 364 -13.24 -18.88 8.31
CA ALA A 364 -12.85 -19.69 9.46
C ALA A 364 -11.38 -19.48 9.86
N LEU A 365 -10.46 -19.49 8.88
CA LEU A 365 -9.03 -19.30 9.13
C LEU A 365 -8.74 -17.94 9.76
N VAL A 366 -9.34 -16.87 9.23
CA VAL A 366 -9.18 -15.51 9.76
C VAL A 366 -9.68 -15.43 11.19
N VAL A 367 -10.88 -15.93 11.50
CA VAL A 367 -11.42 -15.85 12.87
C VAL A 367 -10.56 -16.66 13.84
N HIS A 368 -10.25 -17.92 13.52
CA HIS A 368 -9.46 -18.76 14.41
C HIS A 368 -8.07 -18.18 14.69
N LEU A 369 -7.37 -17.69 13.66
CA LEU A 369 -6.05 -17.08 13.84
C LEU A 369 -6.14 -15.76 14.60
N THR A 370 -7.20 -14.97 14.40
CA THR A 370 -7.43 -13.75 15.18
C THR A 370 -7.65 -14.08 16.65
N CYS A 371 -8.47 -15.08 16.98
CA CYS A 371 -8.67 -15.55 18.35
C CYS A 371 -7.36 -16.06 19.00
N VAL A 372 -6.52 -16.78 18.25
CA VAL A 372 -5.19 -17.18 18.72
C VAL A 372 -4.31 -15.96 18.98
N GLU A 373 -4.30 -14.99 18.07
CA GLU A 373 -3.46 -13.81 18.19
C GLU A 373 -3.86 -12.92 19.35
N VAL A 374 -5.17 -12.71 19.56
CA VAL A 374 -5.69 -11.99 20.72
C VAL A 374 -5.22 -12.65 22.01
N ARG A 375 -5.37 -13.98 22.15
CA ARG A 375 -4.90 -14.69 23.36
C ARG A 375 -3.41 -14.49 23.60
N VAL A 376 -2.58 -14.68 22.56
CA VAL A 376 -1.12 -14.47 22.68
C VAL A 376 -0.79 -13.05 23.11
N LEU A 377 -1.48 -12.04 22.57
CA LEU A 377 -1.25 -10.64 22.94
C LEU A 377 -1.76 -10.33 24.35
N MET A 378 -2.86 -10.94 24.80
CA MET A 378 -3.38 -10.81 26.17
C MET A 378 -2.43 -11.47 27.17
N ASP A 379 -1.95 -12.68 26.90
CA ASP A 379 -0.99 -13.39 27.76
C ASP A 379 0.29 -12.56 27.93
N GLN A 380 0.80 -12.00 26.83
CA GLN A 380 1.97 -11.09 26.87
C GLN A 380 1.74 -9.83 27.70
N LEU A 381 0.52 -9.29 27.69
CA LEU A 381 0.17 -8.12 28.50
C LEU A 381 -0.01 -8.50 29.99
N ALA A 382 -0.55 -9.68 30.27
CA ALA A 382 -0.69 -10.20 31.63
C ALA A 382 0.69 -10.51 32.26
N ASP A 383 1.61 -11.08 31.48
CA ASP A 383 2.99 -11.32 31.91
C ASP A 383 3.66 -10.01 32.38
N ASP A 384 3.51 -8.92 31.63
CA ASP A 384 4.08 -7.61 31.98
C ASP A 384 3.53 -7.05 33.30
N LEU A 385 2.24 -7.30 33.60
CA LEU A 385 1.63 -6.92 34.88
C LEU A 385 2.26 -7.68 36.05
N SER A 386 2.56 -8.97 35.85
CA SER A 386 3.18 -9.82 36.87
C SER A 386 4.62 -9.39 37.21
N PHE A 387 5.39 -8.92 36.23
CA PHE A 387 6.75 -8.41 36.42
C PHE A 387 6.76 -7.05 37.13
N SER A 388 5.76 -6.20 36.90
CA SER A 388 5.67 -4.89 37.59
C SER A 388 5.33 -5.01 39.08
N GLY A 389 4.65 -6.08 39.50
CA GLY A 389 4.24 -6.31 40.89
C GLY A 389 5.31 -6.93 41.80
N ASN A 390 6.31 -7.61 41.24
CA ASN A 390 7.32 -8.33 42.00
C ASN A 390 8.70 -7.66 41.93
N ASN A 391 9.07 -6.96 43.01
CA ASN A 391 10.41 -6.42 43.26
C ASN A 391 11.48 -7.52 43.53
N THR A 392 11.46 -8.64 42.82
CA THR A 392 12.43 -9.73 42.96
C THR A 392 13.33 -9.79 41.73
N LYS A 393 14.59 -9.39 41.94
CA LYS A 393 15.74 -9.34 41.02
C LYS A 393 16.18 -10.71 40.44
N SER A 394 15.27 -11.61 40.13
CA SER A 394 15.60 -13.00 39.83
C SER A 394 14.86 -13.58 38.63
N GLN A 395 14.67 -12.80 37.58
CA GLN A 395 14.69 -13.27 36.18
C GLN A 395 14.71 -12.07 35.22
N GLN A 396 15.77 -11.25 35.28
CA GLN A 396 16.05 -10.34 34.17
C GLN A 396 16.51 -11.19 32.98
N VAL A 397 15.55 -11.66 32.18
CA VAL A 397 15.83 -11.87 30.76
C VAL A 397 16.30 -10.51 30.26
N PHE A 398 17.53 -10.43 29.77
CA PHE A 398 18.09 -9.23 29.15
C PHE A 398 17.30 -8.94 27.88
N VAL A 399 16.09 -8.40 28.01
CA VAL A 399 15.33 -7.81 26.91
C VAL A 399 15.88 -6.41 26.74
N THR A 400 16.35 -6.10 25.55
CA THR A 400 16.85 -4.75 25.26
C THR A 400 15.70 -3.74 25.32
N GLU A 401 16.00 -2.48 25.66
CA GLU A 401 14.98 -1.42 25.71
C GLU A 401 14.25 -1.27 24.36
N ASP A 402 14.94 -1.55 23.26
CA ASP A 402 14.40 -1.51 21.91
C ASP A 402 13.41 -2.67 21.63
N GLU A 403 13.69 -3.87 22.13
CA GLU A 403 12.76 -5.02 22.01
C GLU A 403 11.47 -4.80 22.82
N ALA A 404 11.57 -4.20 24.01
CA ALA A 404 10.41 -3.87 24.82
C ALA A 404 9.52 -2.81 24.14
N LYS A 405 10.14 -1.77 23.57
CA LYS A 405 9.44 -0.75 22.76
C LYS A 405 8.76 -1.37 21.54
N GLN A 406 9.48 -2.22 20.80
CA GLN A 406 8.93 -2.86 19.61
C GLN A 406 7.74 -3.76 19.92
N THR A 407 7.77 -4.47 21.05
CA THR A 407 6.68 -5.32 21.52
C THR A 407 5.45 -4.49 21.89
N THR A 408 5.65 -3.35 22.55
CA THR A 408 4.57 -2.40 22.88
C THR A 408 3.92 -1.84 21.61
N VAL A 409 4.73 -1.35 20.67
CA VAL A 409 4.25 -0.84 19.37
C VAL A 409 3.45 -1.88 18.61
N ARG A 410 3.90 -3.14 18.61
CA ARG A 410 3.18 -4.24 17.97
C ARG A 410 1.79 -4.44 18.57
N ARG A 411 1.66 -4.44 19.90
CA ARG A 411 0.37 -4.62 20.59
C ARG A 411 -0.59 -3.48 20.25
N GLU A 412 -0.11 -2.24 20.30
CA GLU A 412 -0.92 -1.06 19.96
C GLU A 412 -1.40 -1.04 18.51
N GLN A 413 -0.64 -1.66 17.59
CA GLN A 413 -1.00 -1.71 16.17
C GLN A 413 -1.88 -2.91 15.81
N VAL A 414 -1.57 -4.11 16.31
CA VAL A 414 -2.22 -5.36 15.89
C VAL A 414 -3.50 -5.62 16.66
N LEU A 415 -3.55 -5.30 17.96
CA LEU A 415 -4.69 -5.66 18.79
C LEU A 415 -5.99 -4.96 18.38
N PRO A 416 -6.02 -3.66 18.04
CA PRO A 416 -7.25 -3.01 17.57
C PRO A 416 -7.77 -3.62 16.26
N LEU A 417 -6.87 -4.01 15.35
CA LEU A 417 -7.23 -4.69 14.10
C LEU A 417 -7.85 -6.06 14.38
N ALA A 418 -7.29 -6.80 15.33
CA ALA A 418 -7.82 -8.09 15.75
C ALA A 418 -9.22 -7.93 16.36
N TYR A 419 -9.44 -6.93 17.23
CA TYR A 419 -10.76 -6.66 17.80
C TYR A 419 -11.80 -6.28 16.75
N GLU A 420 -11.42 -5.53 15.72
CA GLU A 420 -12.32 -5.22 14.60
C GLU A 420 -12.73 -6.47 13.82
N ILE A 421 -11.78 -7.39 13.57
CA ILE A 421 -12.09 -8.68 12.94
C ILE A 421 -13.05 -9.51 13.81
N LEU A 422 -12.83 -9.55 15.13
CA LEU A 422 -13.71 -10.26 16.06
C LEU A 422 -15.12 -9.64 16.10
N GLU A 423 -15.22 -8.32 16.10
CA GLU A 423 -16.51 -7.60 16.09
C GLU A 423 -17.31 -7.92 14.82
N VAL A 424 -16.66 -7.92 13.66
CA VAL A 424 -17.28 -8.32 12.39
C VAL A 424 -17.72 -9.78 12.42
N ALA A 425 -16.93 -10.67 13.03
CA ALA A 425 -17.28 -12.07 13.18
C ALA A 425 -18.52 -12.27 14.07
N ILE A 426 -18.60 -11.57 15.21
CA ILE A 426 -19.78 -11.58 16.10
C ILE A 426 -21.01 -11.09 15.32
N GLY A 427 -20.92 -9.95 14.64
CA GLY A 427 -22.04 -9.42 13.85
C GLY A 427 -22.50 -10.36 12.73
N TYR A 428 -21.60 -11.16 12.16
CA TYR A 428 -22.00 -12.23 11.24
C TYR A 428 -22.74 -13.37 11.94
N LEU A 429 -22.25 -13.83 13.11
CA LEU A 429 -22.90 -14.92 13.86
C LEU A 429 -24.32 -14.53 14.28
N VAL A 430 -24.53 -13.29 14.74
CA VAL A 430 -25.84 -12.75 15.10
C VAL A 430 -26.79 -12.78 13.90
N ARG A 431 -26.35 -12.28 12.73
CA ARG A 431 -27.18 -12.31 11.51
C ARG A 431 -27.57 -13.74 11.07
N VAL A 432 -26.72 -14.72 11.35
CA VAL A 432 -26.98 -16.13 11.01
C VAL A 432 -27.90 -16.80 12.03
N SER A 433 -27.87 -16.39 13.30
CA SER A 433 -28.72 -16.95 14.35
C SER A 433 -30.16 -16.41 14.34
N GLU A 434 -30.42 -15.30 13.66
CA GLU A 434 -31.76 -14.67 13.57
C GLU A 434 -32.85 -15.58 12.94
N SER A 435 -32.50 -16.53 12.06
CA SER A 435 -33.48 -17.44 11.46
C SER A 435 -32.91 -18.80 11.01
N GLU A 436 -33.74 -19.85 11.02
CA GLU A 436 -33.34 -21.18 10.48
C GLU A 436 -32.97 -21.11 8.99
N GLU A 437 -33.65 -20.26 8.22
CA GLU A 437 -33.34 -20.02 6.80
C GLU A 437 -31.95 -19.38 6.64
N SER A 438 -31.57 -18.49 7.55
CA SER A 438 -30.23 -17.89 7.57
C SER A 438 -29.15 -18.91 7.91
N LEU A 439 -29.46 -19.88 8.77
CA LEU A 439 -28.54 -20.95 9.14
C LEU A 439 -28.32 -21.96 8.00
N GLU A 440 -29.36 -22.25 7.21
CA GLU A 440 -29.27 -23.10 6.02
C GLU A 440 -28.53 -22.43 4.85
N LYS A 441 -28.69 -21.11 4.72
CA LYS A 441 -28.05 -20.28 3.68
C LYS A 441 -26.73 -19.66 4.11
N GLY A 442 -26.35 -19.83 5.37
CA GLY A 442 -25.14 -19.27 5.96
C GLY A 442 -23.87 -19.91 5.39
N LEU A 443 -22.75 -19.22 5.60
CA LEU A 443 -21.41 -19.67 5.16
C LEU A 443 -20.97 -20.95 5.87
N PHE A 444 -21.39 -21.13 7.13
CA PHE A 444 -21.04 -22.27 7.98
C PHE A 444 -22.27 -23.11 8.28
N ASP A 445 -22.07 -24.42 8.32
CA ASP A 445 -23.01 -25.35 8.93
C ASP A 445 -22.93 -25.26 10.47
N ALA A 446 -23.92 -25.81 11.17
CA ALA A 446 -23.99 -25.76 12.64
C ALA A 446 -22.68 -26.16 13.34
N THR A 447 -21.98 -27.19 12.85
CA THR A 447 -20.68 -27.59 13.39
C THR A 447 -19.58 -26.55 13.18
N GLY A 448 -19.58 -25.85 12.06
CA GLY A 448 -18.65 -24.75 11.79
C GLY A 448 -18.92 -23.54 12.69
N VAL A 449 -20.20 -23.20 12.88
CA VAL A 449 -20.64 -22.13 13.79
C VAL A 449 -20.16 -22.39 15.22
N LEU A 450 -20.39 -23.60 15.74
CA LEU A 450 -19.97 -23.97 17.10
C LEU A 450 -18.45 -23.85 17.30
N LYS A 451 -17.64 -24.28 16.33
CA LYS A 451 -16.17 -24.15 16.42
C LYS A 451 -15.71 -22.70 16.47
N ILE A 452 -16.39 -21.82 15.74
CA ILE A 452 -16.11 -20.38 15.76
C ILE A 452 -16.48 -19.82 17.13
N GLN A 453 -17.65 -20.16 17.65
CA GLN A 453 -18.10 -19.75 18.99
C GLN A 453 -17.12 -20.19 20.08
N GLU A 454 -16.70 -21.47 20.10
CA GLU A 454 -15.69 -21.98 21.04
C GLU A 454 -14.36 -21.20 20.97
N SER A 455 -13.96 -20.79 19.77
CA SER A 455 -12.73 -20.01 19.58
C SER A 455 -12.87 -18.56 20.07
N LEU A 456 -14.05 -17.97 19.88
CA LEU A 456 -14.38 -16.64 20.38
C LEU A 456 -14.44 -16.64 21.90
N GLU A 457 -15.16 -17.58 22.51
CA GLU A 457 -15.24 -17.74 23.96
C GLU A 457 -13.84 -17.81 24.58
N GLY A 458 -12.94 -18.65 24.03
CA GLY A 458 -11.55 -18.73 24.50
C GLY A 458 -10.77 -17.41 24.38
N ALA A 459 -11.03 -16.60 23.35
CA ALA A 459 -10.38 -15.30 23.19
C ALA A 459 -10.95 -14.25 24.17
N PHE A 460 -12.27 -14.25 24.38
CA PHE A 460 -12.93 -13.34 25.32
C PHE A 460 -12.64 -13.68 26.78
N SER A 461 -12.45 -14.95 27.12
CA SER A 461 -11.94 -15.36 28.43
C SER A 461 -10.57 -14.75 28.70
N ALA A 462 -9.63 -14.81 27.74
CA ALA A 462 -8.30 -14.19 27.92
C ALA A 462 -8.36 -12.66 28.04
N ILE A 463 -9.28 -12.00 27.31
CA ILE A 463 -9.52 -10.56 27.47
C ILE A 463 -10.04 -10.25 28.89
N LEU A 464 -11.00 -11.03 29.37
CA LEU A 464 -11.58 -10.87 30.69
C LEU A 464 -10.54 -11.09 31.80
N ASP A 465 -9.72 -12.12 31.68
CA ASP A 465 -8.65 -12.42 32.63
C ASP A 465 -7.64 -11.28 32.68
N TYR A 466 -7.17 -10.79 31.52
CA TYR A 466 -6.30 -9.62 31.45
C TYR A 466 -6.93 -8.39 32.15
N LEU A 467 -8.22 -8.13 31.92
CA LEU A 467 -8.91 -6.98 32.54
C LEU A 467 -8.99 -7.11 34.06
N LYS A 468 -9.14 -8.34 34.59
CA LYS A 468 -9.13 -8.62 36.03
C LYS A 468 -7.73 -8.47 36.62
N ASP A 469 -6.73 -9.11 36.00
CA ASP A 469 -5.33 -9.01 36.43
C ASP A 469 -4.85 -7.57 36.44
N LEU A 470 -5.24 -6.79 35.42
CA LEU A 470 -4.95 -5.36 35.37
C LEU A 470 -5.56 -4.64 36.56
N GLN A 471 -6.79 -4.93 36.96
CA GLN A 471 -7.47 -4.27 38.08
C GLN A 471 -6.91 -4.66 39.45
N GLU A 472 -6.40 -5.88 39.57
CA GLU A 472 -5.76 -6.38 40.79
C GLU A 472 -4.32 -5.87 40.96
N SER A 473 -3.73 -5.28 39.90
CA SER A 473 -2.41 -4.68 39.97
C SER A 473 -2.37 -3.42 40.87
N GLY A 474 -1.33 -3.29 41.69
CA GLY A 474 -1.29 -2.32 42.79
C GLY A 474 -1.24 -0.84 42.41
N ASP A 475 -0.97 -0.50 41.14
CA ASP A 475 -0.81 0.88 40.63
C ASP A 475 -2.05 1.41 39.88
N VAL A 476 -3.19 0.76 40.03
CA VAL A 476 -4.39 1.07 39.24
C VAL A 476 -5.24 2.14 39.91
N THR A 477 -5.37 3.27 39.22
CA THR A 477 -6.29 4.34 39.58
C THR A 477 -7.29 4.57 38.45
N PRO A 478 -8.46 5.16 38.72
CA PRO A 478 -9.39 5.55 37.65
C PRO A 478 -8.75 6.42 36.58
N ALA A 479 -7.73 7.22 36.94
CA ALA A 479 -6.99 8.06 36.02
C ALA A 479 -6.07 7.27 35.09
N THR A 480 -5.35 6.27 35.62
CA THR A 480 -4.45 5.43 34.80
C THR A 480 -5.25 4.52 33.87
N LEU A 481 -6.37 3.97 34.33
CA LEU A 481 -7.31 3.20 33.49
C LEU A 481 -7.94 4.05 32.37
N ALA A 482 -8.37 5.27 32.68
CA ALA A 482 -8.93 6.18 31.67
C ALA A 482 -7.93 6.57 30.58
N ALA A 483 -6.62 6.51 30.86
CA ALA A 483 -5.55 6.80 29.91
C ALA A 483 -5.10 5.55 29.12
N ASN A 484 -5.44 4.35 29.59
CA ASN A 484 -5.01 3.10 28.96
C ASN A 484 -5.95 2.73 27.79
N MET A 485 -5.49 2.96 26.55
CA MET A 485 -6.27 2.69 25.34
C MET A 485 -6.55 1.20 25.13
N ILE A 486 -5.65 0.32 25.57
CA ILE A 486 -5.85 -1.14 25.48
C ILE A 486 -7.00 -1.54 26.41
N TYR A 487 -6.98 -1.09 27.67
CA TYR A 487 -8.08 -1.33 28.62
C TYR A 487 -9.44 -0.88 28.06
N LEU A 488 -9.51 0.33 27.50
CA LEU A 488 -10.75 0.87 26.92
C LEU A 488 -11.22 0.06 25.69
N ALA A 489 -10.29 -0.35 24.82
CA ALA A 489 -10.60 -1.16 23.65
C ALA A 489 -11.06 -2.58 24.04
N SER A 490 -10.38 -3.21 24.99
CA SER A 490 -10.71 -4.52 25.55
C SER A 490 -12.09 -4.53 26.22
N LEU A 491 -12.43 -3.49 27.00
CA LEU A 491 -13.77 -3.33 27.56
C LEU A 491 -14.85 -3.17 26.48
N ARG A 492 -14.59 -2.36 25.45
CA ARG A 492 -15.53 -2.15 24.35
C ARG A 492 -15.83 -3.49 23.66
N ILE A 493 -14.80 -4.22 23.23
CA ILE A 493 -15.02 -5.47 22.49
C ILE A 493 -15.65 -6.55 23.39
N LEU A 494 -15.25 -6.64 24.66
CA LEU A 494 -15.89 -7.56 25.62
C LEU A 494 -17.37 -7.22 25.79
N SER A 495 -17.74 -5.94 25.88
CA SER A 495 -19.15 -5.54 25.95
C SER A 495 -19.96 -5.95 24.73
N VAL A 496 -19.33 -6.06 23.55
CA VAL A 496 -20.01 -6.56 22.34
C VAL A 496 -20.25 -8.05 22.43
N TRP A 497 -19.29 -8.83 22.95
CA TRP A 497 -19.47 -10.26 23.17
C TRP A 497 -20.56 -10.57 24.19
N LEU A 498 -20.52 -9.90 25.34
CA LEU A 498 -21.47 -10.18 26.42
C LEU A 498 -22.91 -9.80 26.07
N MET A 499 -23.16 -9.00 25.02
CA MET A 499 -24.52 -8.77 24.54
C MET A 499 -25.11 -9.99 23.82
N GLU A 500 -24.26 -10.86 23.28
CA GLU A 500 -24.66 -11.94 22.39
C GLU A 500 -24.43 -13.32 23.01
N ASP A 501 -23.59 -13.43 24.03
CA ASP A 501 -23.23 -14.69 24.69
C ASP A 501 -23.05 -14.54 26.21
N ASP A 502 -23.74 -15.40 26.96
CA ASP A 502 -23.85 -15.34 28.42
C ASP A 502 -22.74 -16.08 29.17
N SER A 503 -21.85 -16.80 28.45
CA SER A 503 -20.82 -17.68 29.04
C SER A 503 -19.92 -16.98 30.07
N LEU A 504 -19.72 -15.68 29.92
CA LEU A 504 -18.80 -14.88 30.73
C LEU A 504 -19.48 -13.84 31.63
N HIS A 505 -20.81 -13.74 31.66
CA HIS A 505 -21.53 -12.69 32.41
C HIS A 505 -21.18 -12.66 33.90
N ALA A 506 -21.31 -13.81 34.58
CA ALA A 506 -21.03 -13.93 36.01
C ALA A 506 -19.58 -13.54 36.35
N GLN A 507 -18.66 -13.86 35.44
CA GLN A 507 -17.25 -13.54 35.59
C GLN A 507 -16.95 -12.06 35.30
N ALA A 508 -17.71 -11.42 34.42
CA ALA A 508 -17.56 -10.03 34.01
C ALA A 508 -18.16 -9.04 35.02
N ALA A 509 -19.07 -9.48 35.89
CA ALA A 509 -19.69 -8.65 36.93
C ALA A 509 -18.66 -7.93 37.84
N SER A 510 -17.48 -8.52 38.05
CA SER A 510 -16.40 -7.90 38.83
C SER A 510 -15.83 -6.64 38.20
N LEU A 511 -16.03 -6.42 36.89
CA LEU A 511 -15.54 -5.24 36.16
C LEU A 511 -16.42 -4.00 36.35
N VAL A 512 -17.66 -4.15 36.83
CA VAL A 512 -18.65 -3.06 37.00
C VAL A 512 -18.15 -1.98 37.97
N PRO A 513 -17.70 -2.29 39.19
CA PRO A 513 -17.30 -1.24 40.14
C PRO A 513 -16.10 -0.40 39.65
N PRO A 514 -15.01 -0.99 39.11
CA PRO A 514 -13.89 -0.25 38.54
C PRO A 514 -14.30 0.63 37.35
N LEU A 515 -15.10 0.12 36.42
CA LEU A 515 -15.63 0.90 35.30
C LEU A 515 -16.45 2.10 35.81
N GLY A 516 -17.24 1.92 36.86
CA GLY A 516 -18.02 2.99 37.49
C GLY A 516 -17.14 4.04 38.16
N ALA A 517 -15.97 3.65 38.67
CA ALA A 517 -14.98 4.60 39.17
C ALA A 517 -14.34 5.41 38.04
N VAL A 518 -14.01 4.77 36.91
CA VAL A 518 -13.48 5.44 35.69
C VAL A 518 -14.49 6.45 35.14
N ILE A 519 -15.76 6.08 35.02
CA ILE A 519 -16.81 6.99 34.54
C ILE A 519 -16.97 8.20 35.46
N ARG A 520 -16.99 7.99 36.79
CA ARG A 520 -17.04 9.09 37.76
C ARG A 520 -15.84 10.03 37.63
N TYR A 521 -14.65 9.47 37.43
CA TYR A 521 -13.45 10.24 37.17
C TYR A 521 -13.57 11.07 35.88
N CYS A 522 -13.97 10.47 34.76
CA CYS A 522 -14.19 11.16 33.49
C CYS A 522 -15.26 12.27 33.60
N LYS A 523 -16.32 12.07 34.38
CA LYS A 523 -17.34 13.11 34.66
C LYS A 523 -16.75 14.31 35.39
N SER A 524 -15.79 14.08 36.29
CA SER A 524 -15.15 15.12 37.10
C SER A 524 -14.11 15.97 36.34
N LYS A 525 -13.62 15.50 35.16
CA LYS A 525 -12.58 16.16 34.37
C LYS A 525 -13.11 16.62 33.01
N SER A 526 -13.09 17.93 32.73
CA SER A 526 -13.59 18.46 31.45
C SER A 526 -12.85 17.87 30.24
N SER A 527 -11.55 17.59 30.37
CA SER A 527 -10.69 17.04 29.31
C SER A 527 -11.03 15.61 28.90
N GLN A 528 -11.81 14.87 29.70
CA GLN A 528 -12.13 13.46 29.45
C GLN A 528 -13.62 13.21 29.18
N LYS A 529 -14.42 14.27 29.00
CA LYS A 529 -15.85 14.14 28.70
C LYS A 529 -16.13 13.40 27.38
N SER A 530 -15.20 13.42 26.43
CA SER A 530 -15.33 12.67 25.17
C SER A 530 -15.40 11.15 25.39
N LEU A 531 -14.69 10.63 26.41
CA LEU A 531 -14.68 9.20 26.73
C LEU A 531 -16.02 8.71 27.28
N LEU A 532 -16.85 9.59 27.84
CA LEU A 532 -18.17 9.21 28.37
C LEU A 532 -19.09 8.66 27.28
N ARG A 533 -18.97 9.15 26.03
CA ARG A 533 -19.74 8.62 24.89
C ARG A 533 -19.41 7.17 24.57
N LEU A 534 -18.22 6.71 24.94
CA LEU A 534 -17.81 5.31 24.80
C LEU A 534 -18.19 4.50 26.05
N LEU A 535 -17.92 5.05 27.24
CA LEU A 535 -18.01 4.30 28.49
C LEU A 535 -19.42 4.15 29.06
N GLU A 536 -20.30 5.13 28.86
CA GLU A 536 -21.68 5.06 29.37
C GLU A 536 -22.48 3.91 28.71
N PRO A 537 -22.47 3.73 27.37
CA PRO A 537 -23.11 2.57 26.75
C PRO A 537 -22.51 1.24 27.20
N ILE A 538 -21.19 1.18 27.44
CA ILE A 538 -20.54 -0.04 27.96
C ILE A 538 -21.07 -0.33 29.36
N MET A 539 -21.14 0.67 30.24
CA MET A 539 -21.66 0.50 31.59
C MET A 539 -23.12 0.07 31.61
N GLU A 540 -23.96 0.66 30.78
CA GLU A 540 -25.37 0.28 30.67
C GLU A 540 -25.51 -1.21 30.34
N ARG A 541 -24.75 -1.69 29.35
CA ARG A 541 -24.71 -3.13 29.00
C ARG A 541 -24.27 -3.98 30.19
N PHE A 542 -23.15 -3.64 30.82
CA PHE A 542 -22.65 -4.39 31.98
C PHE A 542 -23.63 -4.39 33.18
N GLN A 543 -24.46 -3.35 33.33
CA GLN A 543 -25.46 -3.26 34.39
C GLN A 543 -26.71 -4.09 34.08
N GLU A 544 -27.16 -4.09 32.82
CA GLU A 544 -28.24 -4.99 32.35
C GLU A 544 -27.91 -6.45 32.67
N LEU A 545 -26.65 -6.85 32.47
CA LEU A 545 -26.14 -8.20 32.75
C LEU A 545 -26.04 -8.57 34.25
N SER A 546 -26.14 -7.59 35.15
CA SER A 546 -26.02 -7.81 36.61
C SER A 546 -27.38 -7.92 37.32
N LEU A 547 -28.47 -7.75 36.56
CA LEU A 547 -29.85 -7.80 37.04
C LEU A 547 -30.55 -9.14 36.77
N ASP A 548 -29.96 -9.97 35.92
CA ASP A 548 -30.30 -11.39 35.69
C ASP A 548 -29.41 -12.30 36.55
#